data_AF-S7VT65-F1
#
_entry.id   AF-S7VT65-F1
#
_cell.length_a   1.000
_cell.length_b   1.000
_cell.length_c   1.000
_cell.angle_alpha   90.00
_cell.angle_beta   90.00
_cell.angle_gamma   90.00
#
_symmetry.space_group_name_H-M   'P 1'
#
loop_
_entity.id
_entity.type
_entity.pdbx_description
1 polymer ?
#
loop_
_entity_poly.entity_id
_entity_poly.type
_entity_poly.pdbx_seq_one_letter_code
_entity_poly.pdbx_strand_id
1 'polypeptide(L)'
;MIKYIVQVNTTKVNAKGKRDSKIFDFTFQEESPIDSRKKAIAKVLELEDEFLYGEVKYESFFEANMKDFKNFNAYSINIFFVNSDGCEYCLYGEDEEQTIEALQAEVYHFAEEDNIVLTDIEYADGEWDFVNVIEMNLDFLIN
;
A
#
# COMPACT_ATOMS: atom_id res chain seq x y z
N MET A 1 -8.93 -8.18 -15.80
CA MET A 1 -9.69 -7.03 -15.25
C MET A 1 -8.85 -6.47 -14.11
N ILE A 2 -8.68 -5.16 -14.07
CA ILE A 2 -7.86 -4.47 -13.06
C ILE A 2 -8.51 -4.65 -11.67
N LYS A 3 -7.69 -4.82 -10.64
CA LYS A 3 -8.13 -4.84 -9.24
C LYS A 3 -7.04 -4.25 -8.33
N TYR A 4 -7.47 -3.81 -7.15
CA TYR A 4 -6.59 -3.39 -6.07
C TYR A 4 -6.75 -4.31 -4.88
N ILE A 5 -5.63 -4.66 -4.24
CA ILE A 5 -5.62 -5.54 -3.06
C ILE A 5 -4.96 -4.76 -1.92
N VAL A 6 -5.71 -4.55 -0.84
CA VAL A 6 -5.14 -4.11 0.43
C VAL A 6 -4.80 -5.35 1.23
N GLN A 7 -3.51 -5.64 1.34
CA GLN A 7 -3.01 -6.74 2.16
C GLN A 7 -2.60 -6.21 3.51
N VAL A 8 -3.03 -6.88 4.57
CA VAL A 8 -2.67 -6.54 5.94
C VAL A 8 -1.98 -7.72 6.59
N ASN A 9 -0.80 -7.48 7.13
CA ASN A 9 -0.09 -8.42 7.98
C ASN A 9 -0.15 -7.92 9.41
N THR A 10 -0.66 -8.73 10.33
CA THR A 10 -0.60 -8.45 11.77
C THR A 10 0.31 -9.46 12.42
N THR A 11 1.19 -9.00 13.31
CA THR A 11 2.10 -9.83 14.08
C THR A 11 1.92 -9.53 15.56
N LYS A 12 1.55 -10.55 16.34
CA LYS A 12 1.45 -10.47 17.80
C LYS A 12 2.57 -11.29 18.41
N VAL A 13 3.35 -10.71 19.31
CA VAL A 13 4.42 -11.41 20.03
C VAL A 13 4.18 -11.30 21.51
N ASN A 14 4.01 -12.44 22.17
CA ASN A 14 3.77 -12.45 23.62
C ASN A 14 5.06 -12.24 24.43
N ALA A 15 4.95 -12.15 25.76
CA ALA A 15 6.09 -11.99 26.66
C ALA A 15 7.13 -13.12 26.60
N LYS A 16 6.78 -14.30 26.06
CA LYS A 16 7.69 -15.44 25.86
C LYS A 16 8.37 -15.42 24.48
N GLY A 17 8.13 -14.39 23.67
CA GLY A 17 8.64 -14.30 22.30
C GLY A 17 7.89 -15.19 21.29
N LYS A 18 6.74 -15.77 21.64
CA LYS A 18 5.95 -16.56 20.69
C LYS A 18 5.22 -15.60 19.75
N ARG A 19 5.53 -15.73 18.45
CA ARG A 19 4.90 -15.01 17.34
C ARG A 19 3.63 -15.69 16.87
N ASP A 20 2.58 -14.90 16.66
CA ASP A 20 1.36 -15.27 15.94
C ASP A 20 1.13 -14.22 14.85
N SER A 21 1.19 -14.64 13.59
CA SER A 21 1.03 -13.74 12.44
C SER A 21 -0.18 -14.12 11.61
N LYS A 22 -0.92 -13.12 11.16
CA LYS A 22 -2.09 -13.29 10.30
C LYS A 22 -2.01 -12.35 9.12
N ILE A 23 -2.33 -12.88 7.95
CA ILE A 23 -2.45 -12.13 6.70
C ILE A 23 -3.91 -12.16 6.29
N PHE A 24 -4.43 -11.02 5.87
CA PHE A 24 -5.77 -10.90 5.31
C PHE A 24 -5.79 -9.85 4.21
N ASP A 25 -6.60 -10.10 3.19
CA ASP A 25 -6.67 -9.30 1.98
C ASP A 25 -8.08 -8.72 1.79
N PHE A 26 -8.14 -7.46 1.36
CA PHE A 26 -9.35 -6.81 0.87
C PHE A 26 -9.17 -6.54 -0.62
N THR A 27 -10.02 -7.14 -1.46
CA THR A 27 -9.96 -6.97 -2.92
C THR A 27 -11.03 -5.99 -3.39
N PHE A 28 -10.63 -5.02 -4.19
CA PHE A 28 -11.49 -4.01 -4.82
C PHE A 28 -11.39 -4.16 -6.34
N GLN A 29 -12.53 -4.43 -6.98
CA GLN A 29 -12.62 -4.73 -8.41
C GLN A 29 -13.94 -4.15 -8.94
N GLU A 30 -13.98 -2.83 -9.01
CA GLU A 30 -15.12 -2.07 -9.52
C GLU A 30 -15.09 -1.98 -11.05
N GLU A 31 -16.21 -1.61 -11.67
CA GLU A 31 -16.26 -1.35 -13.12
C GLU A 31 -15.31 -0.22 -13.53
N SER A 32 -15.14 0.79 -12.67
CA SER A 32 -14.17 1.84 -12.83
C SER A 32 -12.89 1.53 -12.02
N PRO A 33 -11.75 1.29 -12.69
CA PRO A 33 -10.44 1.11 -12.04
C PRO A 33 -10.09 2.22 -11.05
N ILE A 34 -10.43 3.48 -11.37
CA ILE A 34 -10.12 4.62 -10.48
C ILE A 34 -10.93 4.56 -9.17
N ASP A 35 -12.15 4.04 -9.21
CA ASP A 35 -12.97 3.85 -8.01
C ASP A 35 -12.46 2.67 -7.16
N SER A 36 -11.90 1.64 -7.80
CA SER A 36 -11.19 0.56 -7.09
C SER A 36 -9.98 1.11 -6.33
N ARG A 37 -9.21 2.00 -6.96
CA ARG A 37 -8.07 2.70 -6.35
C ARG A 37 -8.49 3.53 -5.14
N LYS A 38 -9.56 4.35 -5.28
CA LYS A 38 -10.09 5.16 -4.18
C LYS A 38 -10.55 4.30 -3.00
N LYS A 39 -11.25 3.20 -3.25
CA LYS A 39 -11.72 2.30 -2.19
C LYS A 39 -10.56 1.60 -1.48
N ALA A 40 -9.52 1.19 -2.21
CA ALA A 40 -8.32 0.61 -1.62
C ALA A 40 -7.62 1.61 -0.68
N ILE A 41 -7.38 2.85 -1.13
CA ILE A 41 -6.76 3.90 -0.31
C ILE A 41 -7.63 4.22 0.91
N ALA A 42 -8.95 4.39 0.71
CA ALA A 42 -9.87 4.62 1.82
C ALA A 42 -9.85 3.48 2.85
N LYS A 43 -9.68 2.23 2.40
CA LYS A 43 -9.55 1.08 3.30
C LYS A 43 -8.25 1.10 4.09
N VAL A 44 -7.14 1.53 3.49
CA VAL A 44 -5.88 1.72 4.23
C VAL A 44 -6.06 2.76 5.33
N LEU A 45 -6.61 3.93 5.01
CA LEU A 45 -6.86 4.99 6.00
C LEU A 45 -7.77 4.52 7.16
N GLU A 46 -8.81 3.73 6.86
CA GLU A 46 -9.68 3.10 7.87
C GLU A 46 -8.90 2.15 8.78
N LEU A 47 -8.03 1.31 8.20
CA LEU A 47 -7.22 0.33 8.94
C LEU A 47 -6.13 1.01 9.77
N GLU A 48 -5.48 2.04 9.26
CA GLU A 48 -4.51 2.84 10.00
C GLU A 48 -5.15 3.49 11.23
N ASP A 49 -6.33 4.07 11.08
CA ASP A 49 -7.10 4.61 12.22
C ASP A 49 -7.42 3.51 13.25
N GLU A 50 -7.86 2.33 12.80
CA GLU A 50 -8.11 1.18 13.67
C GLU A 50 -6.84 0.71 14.40
N PHE A 51 -5.68 0.67 13.74
CA PHE A 51 -4.45 0.18 14.36
C PHE A 51 -3.78 1.21 15.28
N LEU A 52 -3.91 2.51 14.98
CA LEU A 52 -3.36 3.60 15.77
C LEU A 52 -4.24 3.95 16.98
N TYR A 53 -5.56 3.88 16.82
CA TYR A 53 -6.53 4.39 17.81
C TYR A 53 -7.54 3.34 18.31
N GLY A 54 -7.53 2.12 17.75
CA GLY A 54 -8.42 1.04 18.19
C GLY A 54 -8.08 0.46 19.56
N GLU A 55 -8.87 -0.54 19.97
CA GLU A 55 -8.74 -1.15 21.30
C GLU A 55 -7.42 -1.91 21.50
N VAL A 56 -6.90 -2.50 20.42
CA VAL A 56 -5.62 -3.21 20.43
C VAL A 56 -4.56 -2.23 19.97
N LYS A 57 -3.66 -1.85 20.88
CA LYS A 57 -2.51 -1.03 20.51
C LYS A 57 -1.56 -1.83 19.62
N TYR A 58 -1.38 -1.35 18.41
CA TYR A 58 -0.28 -1.75 17.56
C TYR A 58 0.85 -0.74 17.67
N GLU A 59 2.06 -1.24 17.47
CA GLU A 59 3.31 -0.52 17.63
C GLU A 59 4.05 -0.54 16.31
N SER A 60 4.74 0.57 16.02
CA SER A 60 5.66 0.61 14.90
C SER A 60 6.78 -0.41 15.07
N PHE A 61 7.43 -0.80 13.98
CA PHE A 61 8.58 -1.69 14.03
C PHE A 61 9.71 -1.14 14.94
N PHE A 62 9.88 0.18 14.99
CA PHE A 62 10.84 0.85 15.86
C PHE A 62 10.50 0.69 17.35
N GLU A 63 9.24 0.87 17.73
CA GLU A 63 8.77 0.66 19.11
C GLU A 63 8.90 -0.82 19.52
N ALA A 64 8.60 -1.74 18.60
CA ALA A 64 8.81 -3.16 18.81
C ALA A 64 10.29 -3.50 19.04
N ASN A 65 11.20 -2.89 18.28
CA ASN A 65 12.63 -3.04 18.46
C ASN A 65 13.12 -2.53 19.84
N MET A 66 12.61 -1.39 20.32
CA MET A 66 12.91 -0.88 21.67
C MET A 66 12.48 -1.84 22.80
N LYS A 67 11.55 -2.76 22.54
CA LYS A 67 11.08 -3.77 23.49
C LYS A 67 11.71 -5.15 23.29
N ASP A 68 12.83 -5.23 22.56
CA ASP A 68 13.46 -6.49 22.14
C ASP A 68 12.47 -7.44 21.44
N PHE A 69 11.49 -6.89 20.72
CA PHE A 69 10.43 -7.66 20.09
C PHE A 69 9.68 -8.58 21.08
N LYS A 70 9.46 -8.12 22.31
CA LYS A 70 8.66 -8.84 23.31
C LYS A 70 7.41 -8.06 23.66
N ASN A 71 6.30 -8.78 23.79
CA ASN A 71 5.03 -8.22 24.24
C ASN A 71 4.56 -7.02 23.40
N PHE A 72 4.59 -7.16 22.07
CA PHE A 72 4.18 -6.12 21.13
C PHE A 72 3.22 -6.70 20.09
N ASN A 73 2.42 -5.80 19.49
CA ASN A 73 1.68 -6.09 18.27
C ASN A 73 2.22 -5.15 17.19
N ALA A 74 2.52 -5.65 16.00
CA ALA A 74 2.87 -4.84 14.85
C ALA A 74 1.93 -5.16 13.70
N TYR A 75 1.80 -4.21 12.78
CA TYR A 75 1.05 -4.38 11.56
C TYR A 75 1.86 -3.80 10.39
N SER A 76 1.59 -4.30 9.19
CA SER A 76 1.96 -3.66 7.94
C SER A 76 0.80 -3.76 6.97
N ILE A 77 0.66 -2.74 6.13
CA ILE A 77 -0.39 -2.63 5.13
C ILE A 77 0.30 -2.39 3.79
N ASN A 78 -0.04 -3.18 2.79
CA ASN A 78 0.41 -2.98 1.43
C ASN A 78 -0.81 -2.74 0.52
N ILE A 79 -0.67 -1.86 -0.46
CA ILE A 79 -1.61 -1.75 -1.58
C ILE A 79 -0.95 -2.36 -2.81
N PHE A 80 -1.58 -3.37 -3.39
CA PHE A 80 -1.17 -3.94 -4.67
C PHE A 80 -2.15 -3.53 -5.76
N PHE A 81 -1.62 -3.00 -6.86
CA PHE A 81 -2.32 -2.90 -8.13
C PHE A 81 -2.09 -4.18 -8.93
N VAL A 82 -3.16 -4.81 -9.39
CA VAL A 82 -3.10 -6.00 -10.23
C VAL A 82 -3.73 -5.69 -11.57
N ASN A 83 -2.92 -5.76 -12.63
CA ASN A 83 -3.35 -5.40 -13.97
C ASN A 83 -4.24 -6.48 -14.62
N SER A 84 -4.67 -6.24 -15.86
CA SER A 84 -5.51 -7.18 -16.61
C SER A 84 -4.86 -8.55 -16.84
N ASP A 85 -3.53 -8.58 -16.90
CA ASP A 85 -2.72 -9.77 -17.21
C ASP A 85 -2.33 -10.55 -15.95
N GLY A 86 -2.67 -10.02 -14.77
CA GLY A 86 -2.37 -10.63 -13.48
C GLY A 86 -1.00 -10.27 -12.91
N CYS A 87 -0.30 -9.29 -13.48
CA CYS A 87 0.91 -8.74 -12.88
C CYS A 87 0.54 -7.90 -11.66
N GLU A 88 1.26 -8.11 -10.56
CA GLU A 88 1.04 -7.42 -9.29
C GLU A 88 2.16 -6.39 -9.05
N TYR A 89 1.78 -5.17 -8.68
CA TYR A 89 2.67 -4.05 -8.42
C TYR A 89 2.35 -3.47 -7.05
N CYS A 90 3.34 -3.34 -6.18
CA CYS A 90 3.17 -2.73 -4.85
C CYS A 90 3.18 -1.21 -4.97
N LEU A 91 2.03 -0.56 -4.74
CA LEU A 91 1.88 0.90 -4.82
C LEU A 91 2.13 1.61 -3.50
N TYR A 92 2.09 0.89 -2.39
CA TYR A 92 2.22 1.43 -1.05
C TYR A 92 2.55 0.29 -0.09
N GLY A 93 3.39 0.54 0.91
CA GLY A 93 3.72 -0.41 1.96
C GLY A 93 5.22 -0.53 2.19
N GLU A 94 5.69 -1.70 2.61
CA GLU A 94 7.10 -1.90 3.04
C GLU A 94 8.13 -1.90 1.89
N ASP A 95 7.70 -1.92 0.63
CA ASP A 95 8.55 -1.97 -0.57
C ASP A 95 8.60 -0.60 -1.27
N GLU A 96 9.01 0.43 -0.53
CA GLU A 96 9.08 1.83 -1.00
C GLU A 96 9.98 1.99 -2.24
N GLU A 97 11.03 1.15 -2.35
CA GLU A 97 11.97 1.18 -3.48
C GLU A 97 11.30 0.85 -4.82
N GLN A 98 10.15 0.18 -4.83
CA GLN A 98 9.42 -0.17 -6.06
C GLN A 98 8.15 0.66 -6.26
N THR A 99 7.78 1.51 -5.29
CA THR A 99 6.54 2.29 -5.35
C THR A 99 6.51 3.19 -6.57
N ILE A 100 7.62 3.83 -6.93
CA ILE A 100 7.68 4.79 -8.03
C ILE A 100 7.50 4.08 -9.39
N GLU A 101 8.22 2.97 -9.63
CA GLU A 101 8.04 2.17 -10.85
C GLU A 101 6.64 1.55 -10.92
N ALA A 102 6.08 1.15 -9.78
CA ALA A 102 4.72 0.61 -9.69
C ALA A 102 3.65 1.66 -10.04
N LEU A 103 3.79 2.90 -9.56
CA LEU A 103 2.90 4.01 -9.91
C LEU A 103 2.98 4.37 -11.38
N GLN A 104 4.15 4.27 -11.99
CA GLN A 104 4.30 4.43 -13.42
C GLN A 104 3.66 3.28 -14.20
N ALA A 105 3.86 2.04 -13.75
CA ALA A 105 3.23 0.86 -14.35
C ALA A 105 1.69 0.96 -14.31
N GLU A 106 1.15 1.50 -13.21
CA GLU A 106 -0.28 1.79 -13.05
C GLU A 106 -0.79 2.64 -14.23
N VAL A 107 -0.16 3.78 -14.53
CA VAL A 107 -0.61 4.74 -15.57
C VAL A 107 -0.83 4.09 -16.94
N TYR A 108 0.00 3.13 -17.35
CA TYR A 108 -0.17 2.45 -18.65
C TYR A 108 -1.51 1.74 -18.79
N HIS A 109 -2.13 1.36 -17.67
CA HIS A 109 -3.42 0.69 -17.65
C HIS A 109 -4.61 1.65 -17.50
N PHE A 110 -4.33 2.96 -17.40
CA PHE A 110 -5.31 4.04 -17.28
C PHE A 110 -5.29 5.01 -18.47
N ALA A 111 -4.42 4.77 -19.46
CA ALA A 111 -4.17 5.67 -20.59
C ALA A 111 -5.39 5.94 -21.49
N GLU A 112 -6.44 5.11 -21.44
CA GLU A 112 -7.69 5.29 -22.20
C GLU A 112 -8.81 5.96 -21.38
N GLU A 113 -8.60 6.29 -20.10
CA GLU A 113 -9.60 7.02 -19.30
C GLU A 113 -9.47 8.54 -19.46
N ASP A 114 -10.41 9.14 -20.20
CA ASP A 114 -10.44 10.56 -20.59
C ASP A 114 -10.41 11.61 -19.45
N ASN A 115 -10.42 11.20 -18.17
CA ASN A 115 -10.54 12.11 -17.01
C ASN A 115 -9.52 11.87 -15.89
N ILE A 116 -8.41 11.20 -16.18
CA ILE A 116 -7.36 11.00 -15.17
C ILE A 116 -6.30 12.08 -15.30
N VAL A 117 -6.12 12.85 -14.22
CA VAL A 117 -5.05 13.85 -14.15
C VAL A 117 -3.75 13.15 -13.77
N LEU A 118 -2.73 13.40 -14.59
CA LEU A 118 -1.40 12.87 -14.45
C LEU A 118 -0.42 13.98 -14.04
N THR A 119 0.57 13.63 -13.25
CA THR A 119 1.66 14.53 -12.84
C THR A 119 3.00 13.83 -13.00
N ASP A 120 4.06 14.61 -13.16
CA ASP A 120 5.43 14.09 -13.26
C ASP A 120 6.12 14.17 -11.90
N ILE A 121 6.85 13.11 -11.55
CA ILE A 121 7.75 13.07 -10.40
C ILE A 121 9.18 12.99 -10.91
N GLU A 122 10.07 13.84 -10.41
CA GLU A 122 11.51 13.71 -10.64
C GLU A 122 12.00 12.39 -10.02
N TYR A 123 12.49 11.49 -10.86
CA TYR A 123 13.00 10.20 -10.46
C TYR A 123 14.28 9.96 -11.24
N ALA A 124 15.41 9.99 -10.55
CA ALA A 124 16.73 9.88 -11.16
C ALA A 124 17.38 8.55 -10.74
N ASP A 125 17.02 7.48 -11.43
CA ASP A 125 17.60 6.13 -11.26
C ASP A 125 18.72 5.83 -12.28
N GLY A 126 18.93 6.75 -13.24
CA GLY A 126 19.90 6.61 -14.33
C GLY A 126 19.30 6.06 -15.63
N GLU A 127 18.04 5.62 -15.62
CA GLU A 127 17.27 5.27 -16.81
C GLU A 127 16.22 6.34 -17.15
N TRP A 128 15.66 7.00 -16.15
CA TRP A 128 14.62 8.02 -16.30
C TRP A 128 15.06 9.33 -15.62
N ASP A 129 14.60 10.45 -16.15
CA ASP A 129 14.71 11.77 -15.50
C ASP A 129 13.41 12.13 -14.75
N PHE A 130 12.29 11.53 -15.14
CA PHE A 130 10.96 11.69 -14.55
C PHE A 130 10.09 10.47 -14.82
N VAL A 131 9.13 10.21 -13.92
CA VAL A 131 8.04 9.26 -14.14
C VAL A 131 6.69 9.98 -14.14
N ASN A 132 5.75 9.47 -14.91
CA ASN A 132 4.39 9.99 -14.96
C ASN A 132 3.48 9.12 -14.09
N VAL A 133 2.69 9.74 -13.22
CA VAL A 133 1.84 9.06 -12.22
C VAL A 133 0.45 9.70 -12.15
N ILE A 134 -0.50 8.96 -11.58
CA ILE A 134 -1.84 9.51 -11.27
C ILE A 134 -1.74 10.48 -10.09
N GLU A 135 -2.13 11.75 -10.29
CA GLU A 135 -2.04 12.82 -9.27
C GLU A 135 -2.92 12.54 -8.05
N MET A 136 -4.08 11.91 -8.27
CA MET A 136 -5.04 11.63 -7.20
C MET A 136 -4.38 10.84 -6.06
N ASN A 137 -4.49 11.34 -4.82
CA ASN A 137 -3.91 10.71 -3.63
C ASN A 137 -2.41 10.40 -3.72
N LEU A 138 -1.65 11.08 -4.59
CA LEU A 138 -0.23 10.83 -4.74
C LEU A 138 0.52 11.06 -3.43
N ASP A 139 0.25 12.17 -2.73
CA ASP A 139 0.85 12.49 -1.42
C ASP A 139 0.71 11.36 -0.39
N PHE A 140 -0.33 10.54 -0.47
CA PHE A 140 -0.51 9.40 0.42
C PHE A 140 0.39 8.21 0.03
N LEU A 141 0.58 7.98 -1.27
CA LEU A 141 1.31 6.83 -1.78
C LEU A 141 2.84 6.99 -1.68
N ILE A 142 3.32 8.23 -1.61
CA ILE A 142 4.77 8.56 -1.55
C ILE A 142 5.20 9.15 -0.20
N ASN A 143 4.35 9.09 0.84
CA ASN A 143 4.67 9.50 2.22
C ASN A 143 5.19 8.32 3.03
#